data_AF-A0A426ZSS5-F1
#
_entry.id   AF-A0A426ZSS5-F1
#
_cell.length_a   1.000
_cell.length_b   1.000
_cell.length_c   1.000
_cell.angle_alpha   90.00
_cell.angle_beta   90.00
_cell.angle_gamma   90.00
#
_symmetry.space_group_name_H-M   'P 1'
#
loop_
_entity.id
_entity.type
_entity.pdbx_description
1 polymer ?
#
loop_
_entity_poly.entity_id
_entity_poly.type
_entity_poly.pdbx_seq_one_letter_code
_entity_poly.pdbx_strand_id
1 'polypeptide(L)' 'MANSKYDYVKKFENDDRLPPSSWIVVRIDGRHFHLFSAEHAFAKPNDENALNLMNSCPDFARTIS' A
#
# COMPACT_ATOMS: atom_id res chain seq x y z
N MET A 1 24.33 -23.44 -14.29
CA MET A 1 23.30 -22.37 -14.26
C MET A 1 21.94 -23.04 -14.29
N ALA A 2 21.27 -23.18 -13.15
CA ALA A 2 20.15 -24.11 -12.98
C ALA A 2 18.75 -23.53 -13.29
N ASN A 3 18.63 -22.26 -13.69
CA ASN A 3 17.33 -21.57 -13.85
C ASN A 3 17.01 -21.09 -15.28
N SER A 4 17.75 -21.50 -16.32
CA SER A 4 17.51 -21.03 -17.70
C SER A 4 16.19 -21.53 -18.31
N LYS A 5 15.64 -22.64 -17.80
CA LYS A 5 14.40 -23.26 -18.34
C LYS A 5 13.18 -22.34 -18.24
N TYR A 6 13.16 -21.41 -17.28
CA TYR A 6 12.01 -20.55 -17.02
C TYR A 6 12.31 -19.05 -17.16
N ASP A 7 13.53 -18.65 -17.52
CA ASP A 7 13.90 -17.23 -17.64
C ASP A 7 13.07 -16.45 -18.68
N TYR A 8 12.41 -17.15 -19.62
CA TYR A 8 11.51 -16.54 -20.59
C TYR A 8 10.29 -15.86 -19.96
N VAL A 9 9.88 -16.25 -18.74
CA VAL A 9 8.72 -15.64 -18.06
C VAL A 9 8.95 -14.18 -17.69
N LYS A 10 10.20 -13.77 -17.46
CA LYS A 10 10.56 -12.38 -17.17
C LYS A 10 10.27 -11.43 -18.33
N LYS A 11 10.20 -11.95 -19.56
CA LYS A 11 9.88 -11.14 -20.75
C LYS A 11 8.41 -10.70 -20.81
N PHE A 12 7.56 -11.23 -19.94
CA PHE A 12 6.15 -10.84 -19.83
C PHE A 12 5.90 -9.78 -18.74
N GLU A 13 6.94 -9.36 -18.01
CA GLU A 13 6.87 -8.22 -17.11
C GLU A 13 6.83 -6.92 -17.93
N ASN A 14 5.96 -5.98 -17.55
CA ASN A 14 5.93 -4.65 -18.17
C ASN A 14 6.86 -3.69 -17.42
N ASP A 15 7.41 -2.70 -18.14
CA ASP A 15 8.23 -1.65 -17.55
C ASP A 15 7.35 -0.45 -17.14
N ASP A 16 7.06 -0.34 -15.84
CA ASP A 16 6.17 0.69 -15.28
C ASP A 16 6.94 1.88 -14.67
N ARG A 17 8.11 2.23 -15.24
CA ARG A 17 8.93 3.34 -14.77
C ARG A 17 8.21 4.68 -14.88
N LEU A 18 8.17 5.41 -13.77
CA LEU A 18 7.65 6.76 -13.72
C LEU A 18 8.66 7.77 -14.32
N PRO A 19 8.19 8.89 -14.90
CA PRO A 19 9.06 9.93 -15.43
C PRO A 19 10.02 10.51 -14.38
N PRO A 20 11.25 10.85 -14.76
CA PRO A 20 12.17 11.52 -13.86
C PRO A 20 11.64 12.91 -13.46
N SER A 21 12.16 13.43 -12.34
CA SER A 21 11.90 14.80 -11.86
C SER A 21 10.43 15.13 -11.57
N SER A 22 9.63 14.12 -11.24
CA SER A 22 8.23 14.26 -10.80
C SER A 22 8.06 13.81 -9.36
N TRP A 23 7.11 14.41 -8.64
CA TRP A 23 6.72 13.95 -7.31
C TRP A 23 5.90 12.66 -7.42
N ILE A 24 6.32 11.62 -6.72
CA ILE A 24 5.60 10.35 -6.65
C ILE A 24 4.78 10.35 -5.36
N VAL A 25 3.46 10.23 -5.50
CA VAL A 25 2.53 10.13 -4.36
C VAL A 25 1.87 8.76 -4.41
N VAL A 26 2.04 7.98 -3.35
CA VAL A 26 1.39 6.68 -3.18
C VAL A 26 0.29 6.83 -2.14
N ARG A 27 -0.96 6.60 -2.55
CA ARG A 27 -2.13 6.61 -1.64
C ARG A 27 -2.57 5.19 -1.34
N ILE A 28 -2.70 4.88 -0.05
CA ILE A 28 -3.19 3.58 0.41
C ILE A 28 -4.53 3.81 1.10
N ASP A 29 -5.57 3.17 0.58
CA ASP A 29 -6.93 3.23 1.14
C ASP A 29 -7.40 1.84 1.59
N GLY A 30 -8.10 1.77 2.72
CA GLY A 30 -8.67 0.53 3.23
C GLY A 30 -9.80 -0.01 2.34
N ARG A 31 -9.66 -1.23 1.83
CA ARG A 31 -10.71 -1.89 1.04
C ARG A 31 -11.89 -2.30 1.92
N HIS A 32 -13.10 -1.89 1.55
CA HIS A 32 -14.35 -2.17 2.31
C HIS A 32 -14.28 -1.74 3.80
N PHE A 33 -13.63 -0.61 4.09
CA PHE A 33 -13.40 -0.16 5.47
C PHE A 33 -14.69 0.07 6.28
N HIS A 34 -15.83 0.32 5.61
CA HIS A 34 -17.13 0.40 6.28
C HIS A 34 -17.49 -0.91 6.98
N LEU A 35 -17.37 -2.05 6.28
CA LEU A 35 -17.66 -3.38 6.82
C LEU A 35 -16.64 -3.73 7.92
N PHE A 36 -15.36 -3.50 7.65
CA PHE A 36 -14.27 -3.72 8.62
C PHE A 36 -14.53 -2.95 9.92
N SER A 37 -14.92 -1.67 9.83
CA SER A 37 -15.21 -0.86 11.00
C SER A 37 -16.45 -1.33 11.78
N ALA A 38 -17.41 -1.98 11.12
CA ALA A 38 -18.59 -2.54 11.76
C ALA A 38 -18.26 -3.88 12.46
N GLU A 39 -17.50 -4.75 11.79
CA GLU A 39 -17.06 -6.04 12.33
C GLU A 39 -16.16 -5.88 13.55
N HIS A 40 -15.27 -4.89 13.54
CA HIS A 40 -14.39 -4.57 14.65
C HIS A 40 -14.98 -3.56 15.66
N ALA A 41 -16.27 -3.24 15.53
CA ALA A 41 -17.01 -2.37 16.45
C ALA A 41 -16.34 -1.01 16.74
N PHE A 42 -15.85 -0.34 15.69
CA PHE A 42 -15.15 0.95 15.82
C PHE A 42 -16.07 2.01 16.40
N ALA A 43 -15.50 2.83 17.29
CA ALA A 43 -16.18 4.01 17.81
C ALA A 43 -16.53 4.98 16.67
N LYS A 44 -17.72 5.60 16.76
CA LYS A 44 -18.23 6.57 15.78
C LYS A 44 -18.38 7.95 16.44
N PRO A 45 -18.04 9.05 15.75
CA PRO A 45 -17.61 9.09 14.35
C PRO A 45 -16.14 8.65 14.13
N ASN A 46 -15.31 8.70 15.17
CA ASN A 46 -13.88 8.40 15.09
C ASN A 46 -13.47 7.39 16.16
N ASP A 47 -12.60 6.46 15.77
CA ASP A 47 -11.97 5.50 16.68
C ASP A 47 -10.49 5.84 16.83
N GLU A 48 -10.10 6.29 18.03
CA GLU A 48 -8.73 6.75 18.28
C GLU A 48 -7.71 5.62 18.16
N ASN A 49 -8.06 4.39 18.56
CA ASN A 49 -7.14 3.25 18.50
C ASN A 49 -6.86 2.87 17.04
N ALA A 50 -7.89 2.86 16.19
CA ALA A 50 -7.74 2.58 14.77
C ALA A 50 -6.92 3.66 14.05
N LEU A 51 -7.13 4.93 14.38
CA LEU A 51 -6.36 6.04 13.83
C LEU A 51 -4.89 5.98 14.28
N ASN A 52 -4.65 5.72 15.57
CA ASN A 52 -3.31 5.57 16.11
C ASN A 52 -2.58 4.36 15.50
N LEU A 53 -3.30 3.26 15.24
CA LEU A 53 -2.74 2.11 14.53
C LEU A 53 -2.30 2.49 13.11
N MET A 54 -3.15 3.21 12.35
CA MET A 54 -2.78 3.68 11.00
C MET A 54 -1.57 4.63 11.05
N ASN A 55 -1.52 5.54 12.02
CA ASN A 55 -0.39 6.47 12.19
C ASN A 55 0.89 5.77 12.66
N SER A 56 0.78 4.65 13.38
CA SER A 56 1.93 3.86 13.82
C SER A 56 2.55 3.03 12.69
N CYS A 57 1.86 2.89 11.56
CA CYS A 57 2.37 2.17 10.40
C CYS A 57 3.51 2.98 9.74
N PRO A 58 4.75 2.46 9.67
CA PRO A 58 5.91 3.20 9.18
C PRO A 58 5.74 3.72 7.75
N ASP A 59 5.04 2.95 6.89
CA ASP A 59 4.85 3.24 5.47
C ASP A 59 3.80 4.31 5.21
N PHE A 60 2.95 4.63 6.19
CA PHE A 60 1.86 5.60 6.04
C PHE A 60 2.33 7.05 6.30
N ALA A 61 3.31 7.23 7.19
CA ALA A 61 3.75 8.55 7.65
C ALA A 61 5.12 8.99 7.10
N ARG A 62 5.88 8.08 6.46
CA ARG A 62 7.17 8.41 5.84
C ARG A 62 7.09 8.23 4.34
N THR A 63 6.94 9.32 3.59
CA THR A 63 7.66 9.60 2.33
C THR A 63 7.24 10.98 1.80
N ILE A 64 7.92 12.04 2.25
CA ILE A 64 8.41 13.11 1.38
C ILE A 64 9.77 13.52 1.97
N SER A 65 10.83 12.88 1.48
CA SER A 65 12.21 13.38 1.54
C SER A 65 12.74 13.42 0.12
#